data_AF-A0A528TGV5-F1
#
_entry.id   AF-A0A528TGV5-F1
#
_cell.length_a   1.000
_cell.length_b   1.000
_cell.length_c   1.000
_cell.angle_alpha   90.00
_cell.angle_beta   90.00
_cell.angle_gamma   90.00
#
_symmetry.space_group_name_H-M   'P 1'
#
loop_
_entity.id
_entity.type
_entity.pdbx_description
1 polymer ?
#
loop_
_entity_poly.entity_id
_entity_poly.type
_entity_poly.pdbx_seq_one_letter_code
_entity_poly.pdbx_strand_id
1 'polypeptide(L)' 'MSGTLVLVRHGQSEWNLKNLFTGWRDVDLTDQGNAEALAAGEKLKA' A
#
# COMPACT_ATOMS: atom_id res chain seq x y z
N MET A 1 29.03 -8.27 -4.69
CA MET A 1 28.08 -7.36 -5.34
C MET A 1 26.92 -7.13 -4.40
N SER A 2 26.52 -5.88 -4.19
CA SER A 2 25.30 -5.52 -3.46
C SER A 2 24.23 -5.08 -4.46
N GLY A 3 23.02 -5.61 -4.36
CA GLY A 3 21.84 -5.11 -5.08
C GLY A 3 21.01 -4.20 -4.19
N THR A 4 20.13 -3.38 -4.78
CA THR A 4 19.17 -2.55 -4.04
C THR A 4 17.86 -3.33 -3.89
N LEU A 5 17.45 -3.58 -2.64
CA LEU A 5 16.13 -4.12 -2.31
C LEU A 5 15.23 -2.96 -1.88
N VAL A 6 14.07 -2.85 -2.51
CA VAL A 6 13.04 -1.86 -2.17
C VAL A 6 11.82 -2.58 -1.62
N LEU A 7 11.31 -2.13 -0.47
CA LEU A 7 10.11 -2.65 0.16
C LEU A 7 9.02 -1.58 0.17
N VAL A 8 7.80 -1.93 -0.23
CA VAL A 8 6.64 -1.03 -0.24
C VAL A 8 5.49 -1.72 0.48
N ARG A 9 4.87 -1.01 1.43
CA ARG A 9 3.64 -1.46 2.08
C ARG A 9 2.45 -1.03 1.23
N HIS A 10 1.40 -1.85 1.17
CA HIS A 10 0.12 -1.46 0.55
C HIS A 10 -0.47 -0.20 1.21
N GLY A 11 -1.30 0.53 0.46
CA GLY A 11 -2.00 1.73 0.96
C GLY A 11 -3.14 1.41 1.93
N GLN A 12 -3.85 2.44 2.38
CA GLN A 12 -5.01 2.27 3.27
C GLN A 12 -6.10 1.34 2.68
N SER A 13 -6.49 0.30 3.43
CA SER A 13 -7.65 -0.53 3.09
C SER A 13 -8.95 -0.03 3.71
N GLU A 14 -10.10 -0.50 3.20
CA GLU A 14 -11.40 -0.16 3.79
C GLU A 14 -11.49 -0.48 5.29
N TRP A 15 -10.85 -1.59 5.72
CA TRP A 15 -10.89 -2.01 7.13
C TRP A 15 -9.92 -1.22 7.99
N ASN A 16 -8.80 -0.73 7.42
CA ASN A 16 -7.97 0.26 8.10
C ASN A 16 -8.77 1.54 8.37
N LEU A 17 -9.52 2.04 7.38
CA LEU A 17 -10.37 3.22 7.53
C LEU A 17 -11.48 3.01 8.58
N LYS A 18 -12.07 1.82 8.62
CA LYS A 18 -13.13 1.44 9.57
C LYS A 18 -12.59 1.03 10.96
N ASN A 19 -11.27 1.06 11.19
CA ASN A 19 -10.60 0.57 12.41
C ASN A 19 -10.99 -0.89 12.76
N LEU A 20 -11.10 -1.75 11.75
CA LEU A 20 -11.40 -3.17 11.89
C LEU A 20 -10.11 -4.00 11.75
N PHE A 21 -10.05 -5.12 12.46
CA PHE A 21 -8.96 -6.09 12.33
C PHE A 21 -9.15 -6.92 11.04
N THR A 22 -8.24 -6.80 10.06
CA THR A 22 -8.34 -7.50 8.76
C THR A 22 -7.95 -8.97 8.82
N GLY A 23 -6.87 -9.31 9.52
CA GLY A 23 -6.31 -10.67 9.48
C GLY A 23 -5.99 -11.11 8.05
N TRP A 24 -6.58 -12.22 7.62
CA TRP A 24 -6.36 -12.83 6.29
C TRP A 24 -7.49 -12.53 5.31
N ARG A 25 -8.35 -11.55 5.64
CA ARG A 25 -9.44 -11.13 4.77
C ARG A 25 -8.90 -10.35 3.59
N ASP A 26 -9.33 -10.73 2.39
CA ASP A 26 -9.08 -9.94 1.18
C ASP A 26 -10.04 -8.75 1.17
N VAL A 27 -9.49 -7.54 1.30
CA VAL A 27 -10.23 -6.29 1.41
C VAL A 27 -9.67 -5.26 0.45
N ASP A 28 -10.55 -4.50 -0.19
CA ASP A 28 -10.15 -3.50 -1.16
C ASP A 28 -9.41 -2.31 -0.52
N LEU A 29 -8.59 -1.65 -1.33
CA LEU A 29 -8.00 -0.36 -1.01
C LEU A 29 -9.07 0.74 -1.10
N THR A 30 -8.94 1.75 -0.24
CA THR A 30 -9.72 2.98 -0.40
C THR A 30 -9.18 3.81 -1.58
N ASP A 31 -9.91 4.83 -2.00
CA ASP A 31 -9.39 5.82 -2.97
C ASP A 31 -8.08 6.45 -2.49
N GLN A 32 -7.95 6.69 -1.18
CA GLN A 32 -6.70 7.12 -0.56
C GLN A 32 -5.60 6.07 -0.74
N GLY A 33 -5.88 4.79 -0.46
CA GLY A 33 -4.90 3.71 -0.63
C GLY A 33 -4.42 3.56 -2.08
N ASN A 34 -5.33 3.74 -3.05
CA ASN A 34 -4.97 3.75 -4.47
C ASN A 34 -4.08 4.96 -4.83
N ALA A 35 -4.41 6.16 -4.33
CA ALA A 35 -3.58 7.34 -4.52
C ALA A 35 -2.18 7.20 -3.90
N GLU A 36 -2.08 6.58 -2.72
CA GLU A 36 -0.80 6.26 -2.06
C GLU A 36 0.06 5.31 -2.90
N ALA A 37 -0.54 4.28 -3.50
CA ALA A 37 0.16 3.34 -4.37
C ALA A 37 0.71 4.02 -5.63
N LEU A 38 -0.08 4.90 -6.26
CA LEU A 38 0.37 5.69 -7.41
C LEU A 38 1.51 6.64 -7.03
N ALA A 39 1.38 7.36 -5.92
CA ALA A 39 2.42 8.27 -5.44
C ALA A 39 3.72 7.55 -5.07
N ALA A 40 3.64 6.34 -4.50
CA ALA A 40 4.80 5.50 -4.26
C ALA A 40 5.45 5.06 -5.58
N GLY A 41 4.65 4.68 -6.57
CA GLY A 41 5.13 4.36 -7.92
C GLY A 41 5.89 5.51 -8.57
N GLU A 42 5.37 6.73 -8.52
CA GLU A 42 6.05 7.91 -9.05
C GLU A 42 7.38 8.20 -8.33
N LYS A 43 7.45 8.01 -7.01
CA LYS A 43 8.69 8.21 -6.23
C LYS A 43 9.77 7.17 -6.52
N LEU A 44 9.38 5.99 -7.00
CA LEU A 44 10.32 4.90 -7.31
C LEU A 44 10.85 4.96 -8.74
N LYS A 45 10.26 5.78 -9.62
CA LYS A 45 10.80 6.01 -10.95
C LYS A 45 12.14 6.74 -10.82
N ALA A 46 13.20 6.10 -11.32
CA ALA A 46 14.56 6.63 -11.40
C ALA A 46 14.79 7.35 -12.74
#